data_AF-A0A4V1UI30-F1
#
_entry.id   AF-A0A4V1UI30-F1
#
_cell.length_a   1.000
_cell.length_b   1.000
_cell.length_c   1.000
_cell.angle_alpha   90.00
_cell.angle_beta   90.00
_cell.angle_gamma   90.00
#
_symmetry.space_group_name_H-M   'P 1'
#
loop_
_entity.id
_entity.type
_entity.pdbx_description
1 polymer ?
#
loop_
_entity_poly.entity_id
_entity_poly.type
_entity_poly.pdbx_seq_one_letter_code
_entity_poly.pdbx_strand_id
1 'polypeptide(L)'
;MPDIFEPTDPHGTINIQVGQTAQGVLSTAGEGDVYAVDLVAGQTYTFALTGSGFTNQLIDPFLFLYDFEGVALDFNDDDGPGATSTLTFTATSSGTYY
;
A
#
# COMPACT_ATOMS: atom_id res chain seq x y z
N MET A 1 -9.14 4.35 18.62
CA MET A 1 -8.70 5.61 19.26
C MET A 1 -8.46 6.58 18.12
N PRO A 2 -9.02 7.79 18.10
CA PRO A 2 -8.74 8.72 17.01
C PRO A 2 -7.32 9.23 17.18
N ASP A 3 -6.55 9.13 16.10
CA ASP A 3 -5.11 9.33 16.08
C ASP A 3 -4.74 10.81 16.19
N ILE A 4 -3.64 11.08 16.90
CA ILE A 4 -3.09 12.40 17.17
C ILE A 4 -2.07 12.72 16.07
N PHE A 5 -2.29 13.81 15.34
CA PHE A 5 -1.42 14.31 14.27
C PHE A 5 0.09 14.17 14.56
N GLU A 6 0.81 13.42 13.73
CA GLU A 6 2.28 13.46 13.66
C GLU A 6 2.72 14.38 12.51
N PRO A 7 3.55 15.41 12.75
CA PRO A 7 3.89 16.44 11.76
C PRO A 7 4.81 15.96 10.62
N THR A 8 5.28 14.71 10.67
CA THR A 8 6.15 14.11 9.64
C THR A 8 5.47 13.06 8.78
N ASP A 9 4.22 12.70 9.07
CA ASP A 9 3.44 11.79 8.25
C ASP A 9 2.44 12.62 7.42
N PRO A 10 2.53 12.62 6.07
CA PRO A 10 1.37 12.98 5.29
C PRO A 10 0.31 11.89 5.52
N HIS A 11 -0.53 12.07 6.55
CA HIS A 11 -1.82 11.38 6.73
C HIS A 11 -2.84 11.72 5.61
N GLY A 12 -2.35 11.97 4.40
CA GLY A 12 -3.09 12.22 3.20
C GLY A 12 -2.63 11.22 2.15
N THR A 13 -3.56 10.83 1.29
CA THR A 13 -3.28 9.95 0.16
C THR A 13 -2.03 10.39 -0.62
N ILE A 14 -1.03 9.52 -0.69
CA ILE A 14 0.16 9.74 -1.51
C ILE A 14 -0.14 9.25 -2.93
N ASN A 15 -0.10 10.14 -3.92
CA ASN A 15 -0.28 9.74 -5.32
C ASN A 15 1.00 9.08 -5.85
N ILE A 16 0.88 7.83 -6.33
CA ILE A 16 1.95 7.09 -6.99
C ILE A 16 1.54 6.79 -8.44
N GLN A 17 2.54 6.78 -9.33
CA GLN A 17 2.35 6.39 -10.72
C GLN A 17 2.78 4.94 -10.94
N VAL A 18 2.17 4.26 -11.92
CA VAL A 18 2.57 2.91 -12.31
C VAL A 18 4.07 2.87 -12.63
N GLY A 19 4.79 1.95 -11.99
CA GLY A 19 6.24 1.77 -12.13
C GLY A 19 7.11 2.65 -11.21
N GLN A 20 6.50 3.44 -10.33
CA GLN A 20 7.21 4.15 -9.26
C GLN A 20 7.30 3.31 -7.98
N THR A 21 8.26 3.67 -7.14
CA THR A 21 8.39 3.15 -5.77
C THR A 21 8.21 4.32 -4.81
N ALA A 22 7.34 4.15 -3.81
CA ALA A 22 7.24 5.06 -2.68
C ALA A 22 7.95 4.46 -1.46
N GLN A 23 8.38 5.32 -0.55
CA GLN A 23 8.97 4.94 0.73
C GLN A 23 8.25 5.70 1.84
N GLY A 24 7.86 4.97 2.88
CA GLY A 24 7.20 5.48 4.08
C GLY A 24 7.79 4.85 5.33
N VAL A 25 7.35 5.33 6.49
CA VAL A 25 7.77 4.83 7.80
C VAL A 25 6.53 4.68 8.66
N LEU A 26 6.20 3.44 9.04
CA LEU A 26 5.18 3.17 10.05
C LEU A 26 5.81 3.39 11.42
N SER A 27 5.42 4.46 12.09
CA SER A 27 6.02 4.91 13.36
C SER A 27 5.42 4.22 14.58
N THR A 28 4.19 3.71 14.47
CA THR A 28 3.45 3.07 15.56
C THR A 28 2.76 1.77 15.14
N ALA A 29 2.53 0.88 16.10
CA ALA A 29 1.80 -0.37 15.83
C ALA A 29 0.33 -0.07 15.50
N GLY A 30 -0.12 -0.53 14.34
CA GLY A 30 -1.49 -0.29 13.83
C GLY A 30 -1.63 0.95 12.95
N GLU A 31 -0.54 1.66 12.67
CA GLU A 31 -0.47 2.69 11.64
C GLU A 31 -0.52 2.08 10.24
N GLY A 32 -1.03 2.85 9.28
CA GLY A 32 -1.06 2.46 7.88
C GLY A 32 -1.01 3.68 6.97
N ASP A 33 -0.23 3.55 5.90
CA ASP A 33 -0.11 4.56 4.85
C ASP A 33 -1.04 4.21 3.68
N VAL A 34 -1.69 5.22 3.09
CA VAL A 34 -2.58 5.04 1.92
C VAL A 34 -1.98 5.69 0.69
N TYR A 35 -1.90 4.94 -0.40
CA TYR A 35 -1.34 5.38 -1.68
C TYR A 35 -2.40 5.34 -2.78
N ALA A 36 -2.64 6.43 -3.49
CA ALA A 36 -3.52 6.44 -4.66
C ALA A 36 -2.75 6.14 -5.94
N VAL A 37 -3.31 5.30 -6.79
CA VAL A 37 -2.78 4.99 -8.11
C VAL A 37 -3.90 4.94 -9.16
N ASP A 38 -3.67 5.57 -10.31
CA ASP A 38 -4.60 5.48 -11.43
C ASP A 38 -4.31 4.23 -12.26
N LEU A 39 -5.32 3.35 -12.36
CA LEU A 39 -5.27 2.11 -13.15
C LEU A 39 -6.15 2.24 -14.40
N VAL A 40 -5.81 1.44 -15.41
CA VAL A 40 -6.54 1.37 -16.68
C VAL A 40 -7.24 0.02 -16.79
N ALA A 41 -8.53 0.03 -17.14
CA ALA A 41 -9.33 -1.17 -17.34
C ALA A 41 -8.67 -2.15 -18.33
N GLY A 42 -8.71 -3.44 -18.00
CA GLY A 42 -8.14 -4.53 -18.79
C GLY A 42 -6.65 -4.77 -18.59
N GLN A 43 -5.96 -3.91 -17.82
CA GLN A 43 -4.54 -4.07 -17.54
C GLN A 43 -4.31 -4.81 -16.22
N THR A 44 -3.27 -5.65 -16.19
CA THR A 44 -2.81 -6.33 -14.99
C THR A 44 -1.64 -5.59 -14.35
N TYR A 45 -1.71 -5.39 -13.04
CA TYR A 45 -0.74 -4.69 -12.23
C TYR A 45 -0.26 -5.59 -11.09
N THR A 46 0.98 -5.40 -10.68
CA THR A 46 1.54 -6.04 -9.48
C THR A 46 1.96 -4.95 -8.50
N PHE A 47 1.48 -5.07 -7.28
CA PHE A 47 1.83 -4.21 -6.15
C PHE A 47 2.72 -5.01 -5.20
N ALA A 48 3.78 -4.40 -4.70
CA ALA A 48 4.69 -5.04 -3.76
C ALA A 48 5.05 -4.06 -2.64
N LEU A 49 4.87 -4.51 -1.40
CA LEU A 49 5.30 -3.82 -0.20
C LEU A 49 6.43 -4.62 0.42
N THR A 50 7.58 -4.00 0.65
CA THR A 50 8.71 -4.63 1.32
C THR A 50 9.22 -3.74 2.44
N GLY A 51 9.54 -4.35 3.58
CA GLY A 51 10.24 -3.63 4.63
C GLY A 51 11.66 -3.30 4.19
N SER A 52 12.10 -2.05 4.39
CA SER A 52 13.49 -1.65 4.17
C SER A 52 14.21 -1.35 5.49
N GLY A 53 15.53 -1.52 5.52
CA GLY A 53 16.36 -1.27 6.70
C GLY A 53 16.85 -2.54 7.42
N PHE A 54 17.75 -2.36 8.40
CA PHE A 54 18.41 -3.47 9.12
C PHE A 54 17.89 -3.70 10.54
N THR A 55 17.55 -2.62 11.27
CA THR A 55 17.14 -2.71 12.68
C THR A 55 15.66 -2.37 12.91
N ASN A 56 15.07 -1.57 12.01
CA ASN A 56 13.69 -1.08 12.10
C ASN A 56 12.91 -1.44 10.83
N GLN A 57 13.23 -2.61 10.23
CA GLN A 57 12.51 -3.08 9.05
C GLN A 57 11.05 -3.37 9.42
N LEU A 58 10.13 -3.08 8.51
CA LEU A 58 8.78 -3.62 8.61
C LEU A 58 8.86 -5.14 8.44
N ILE A 59 8.63 -5.89 9.51
CA ILE A 59 8.86 -7.34 9.57
C ILE A 59 7.68 -8.13 8.97
N ASP A 60 6.47 -7.58 9.07
CA ASP A 60 5.22 -8.22 8.68
C ASP A 60 4.37 -7.20 7.89
N PRO A 61 4.66 -7.00 6.59
CA PRO A 61 3.95 -6.03 5.78
C PRO A 61 2.54 -6.52 5.44
N PHE A 62 1.53 -5.75 5.82
CA PHE A 62 0.15 -6.02 5.41
C PHE A 62 -0.26 -5.07 4.28
N LEU A 63 -0.46 -5.62 3.08
CA LEU A 63 -0.88 -4.86 1.90
C LEU A 63 -2.36 -5.11 1.58
N PHE A 64 -3.10 -4.03 1.37
CA PHE A 64 -4.47 -4.07 0.88
C PHE A 64 -4.57 -3.35 -0.46
N LEU A 65 -5.54 -3.76 -1.27
CA LEU A 65 -6.00 -3.03 -2.43
C LEU A 65 -7.49 -2.69 -2.25
N TYR A 66 -7.82 -1.43 -2.40
CA TYR A 66 -9.18 -0.91 -2.33
C TYR A 66 -9.60 -0.28 -3.66
N ASP A 67 -10.90 -0.30 -3.93
CA ASP A 67 -11.48 0.51 -5.00
C ASP A 67 -11.68 1.97 -4.57
N PHE A 68 -12.20 2.78 -5.50
CA PHE A 68 -12.47 4.20 -5.27
C PHE A 68 -13.56 4.48 -4.21
N GLU A 69 -14.37 3.48 -3.85
CA GLU A 69 -15.40 3.57 -2.79
C GLU A 69 -14.85 3.13 -1.43
N GLY A 70 -13.58 2.71 -1.36
CA GLY A 70 -12.93 2.20 -0.15
C GLY A 70 -13.30 0.75 0.17
N VAL A 71 -13.81 -0.01 -0.80
CA VAL A 71 -14.08 -1.44 -0.64
C VAL A 71 -12.81 -2.23 -0.90
N ALA A 72 -12.43 -3.09 0.05
CA ALA A 72 -11.29 -3.98 -0.11
C ALA A 72 -11.55 -4.98 -1.25
N LEU A 73 -10.70 -4.94 -2.27
CA LEU A 73 -10.74 -5.83 -3.42
C LEU A 73 -9.86 -7.06 -3.20
N ASP A 74 -8.70 -6.86 -2.59
CA ASP A 74 -7.73 -7.92 -2.33
C ASP A 74 -6.79 -7.52 -1.18
N PHE A 75 -6.12 -8.49 -0.56
CA PHE A 75 -5.11 -8.25 0.46
C PHE A 75 -4.08 -9.38 0.53
N ASN A 76 -2.88 -9.05 0.99
CA ASN A 76 -1.83 -10.01 1.26
C ASN A 76 -1.05 -9.61 2.51
N ASP A 77 -0.97 -10.52 3.47
CA ASP A 77 -0.27 -10.39 4.75
C ASP A 77 1.00 -11.25 4.85
N ASP A 78 1.15 -12.36 4.12
CA ASP A 78 2.28 -13.28 4.35
C ASP A 78 2.65 -14.20 3.16
N ASP A 79 2.90 -13.64 1.97
CA ASP A 79 3.37 -14.45 0.83
C ASP A 79 4.76 -14.01 0.32
N GLY A 80 5.82 -14.54 0.96
CA GLY A 80 7.20 -14.49 0.46
C GLY A 80 8.30 -14.80 1.51
N PRO A 81 9.49 -15.30 1.10
CA PRO A 81 10.65 -15.32 1.97
C PRO A 81 11.21 -13.90 2.16
N GLY A 82 11.23 -13.44 3.42
CA GLY A 82 11.62 -12.08 3.78
C GLY A 82 10.44 -11.11 3.67
N ALA A 83 10.34 -10.20 4.62
CA ALA A 83 9.21 -9.29 4.86
C ALA A 83 8.70 -8.53 3.63
N THR A 84 7.88 -9.20 2.80
CA THR A 84 7.36 -8.69 1.53
C THR A 84 5.97 -9.24 1.28
N SER A 85 5.04 -8.36 0.90
CA SER A 85 3.67 -8.71 0.51
C SER A 85 3.41 -8.24 -0.91
N THR A 86 2.87 -9.13 -1.75
CA THR A 86 2.69 -8.90 -3.19
C THR A 86 1.27 -9.22 -3.64
N LEU A 87 0.64 -8.32 -4.39
CA LEU A 87 -0.69 -8.50 -4.98
C LEU A 87 -0.62 -8.37 -6.49
N THR A 88 -1.36 -9.22 -7.22
CA THR A 88 -1.52 -9.09 -8.67
C THR A 88 -2.99 -8.94 -9.01
N PHE A 89 -3.34 -7.82 -9.65
CA PHE A 89 -4.73 -7.43 -9.89
C PHE A 89 -4.94 -6.99 -11.35
N THR A 90 -6.03 -7.43 -11.96
CA THR A 90 -6.49 -6.93 -13.26
C THR A 90 -7.61 -5.92 -13.06
N ALA A 91 -7.37 -4.67 -13.41
CA ALA A 91 -8.36 -3.61 -13.25
C ALA A 91 -9.57 -3.84 -14.16
N THR A 92 -10.77 -3.89 -13.58
CA THR A 92 -12.03 -4.04 -14.33
C THR A 92 -12.56 -2.70 -14.83
N SER A 93 -12.17 -1.60 -14.20
CA SER A 93 -12.52 -0.22 -14.55
C SER A 93 -11.29 0.69 -14.50
N SER A 94 -11.27 1.73 -15.32
CA SER A 94 -10.23 2.77 -15.22
C SER A 94 -10.61 3.75 -14.12
N GLY A 95 -9.65 4.14 -13.28
CA GLY A 95 -9.89 5.05 -12.17
C GLY A 95 -8.79 4.97 -11.12
N THR A 96 -9.00 5.68 -10.03
CA THR A 96 -8.10 5.69 -8.87
C THR A 96 -8.42 4.52 -7.95
N TYR A 97 -7.38 3.81 -7.55
CA TYR A 97 -7.38 2.72 -6.58
C TYR A 97 -6.45 3.09 -5.42
N TYR A 98 -6.62 2.42 -4.28
CA TYR A 98 -5.91 2.72 -3.03
C TYR A 98 -5.28 1.49 -2.38
#